data_AF-A0A4V1XME2-F1
#
_entry.id   AF-A0A4V1XME2-F1
#
_cell.length_a   1.000
_cell.length_b   1.000
_cell.length_c   1.000
_cell.angle_alpha   90.00
_cell.angle_beta   90.00
_cell.angle_gamma   90.00
#
_symmetry.space_group_name_H-M   'P 1'
#
loop_
_entity.id
_entity.type
_entity.pdbx_description
1 polymer ?
#
loop_
_entity_poly.entity_id
_entity_poly.type
_entity_poly.pdbx_seq_one_letter_code
_entity_poly.pdbx_strand_id
1 'polypeptide(L)'
;MIQIVGLCIYNLALLIYAAFQPGQLKKSVVSLENSLIMGKRPIIDPSKHVWPRVEPALLALIGILAVGTGMISFIAYKLHTEFAWLVYSIVHADIKMKRKVFTLQIYVALVKFDFFFLLGFLVQKIVSTGYIMTDVEFGLSIAVIFIAVLVALLAIVFARNENKAGTITIVAAYFMNVGYLVYSLIRLSGIGDFLMLAVFAGITIAMMICTIVTAVLCLVHFNKGLKVYAHSQELLAIKAGKDTDLRNTAHPISQLLPRRMTLD
;
A
#
# COMPACT_ATOMS: atom_id res chain seq x y z
N MET A 1 -3.82 2.55 15.25
CA MET A 1 -2.34 2.37 15.36
C MET A 1 -1.74 1.65 14.18
N ILE A 2 -2.19 0.44 13.80
CA ILE A 2 -1.56 -0.32 12.71
C ILE A 2 -1.57 0.43 11.36
N GLN A 3 -2.64 1.19 11.08
CA GLN A 3 -2.76 2.01 9.87
C GLN A 3 -1.76 3.18 9.85
N ILE A 4 -1.40 3.72 11.03
CA ILE A 4 -0.42 4.82 11.17
C ILE A 4 1.00 4.29 10.94
N VAL A 5 1.33 3.11 11.49
CA VAL A 5 2.61 2.44 11.21
C VAL A 5 2.74 2.11 9.73
N GLY A 6 1.66 1.62 9.12
CA GLY A 6 1.58 1.41 7.68
C GLY A 6 1.77 2.71 6.87
N LEU A 7 1.18 3.83 7.31
CA LEU A 7 1.36 5.14 6.68
C LEU A 7 2.82 5.64 6.76
N CYS A 8 3.51 5.39 7.88
CA CYS A 8 4.93 5.70 8.01
C CYS A 8 5.79 4.88 7.05
N ILE A 9 5.54 3.57 6.95
CA ILE A 9 6.24 2.68 6.01
C ILE A 9 5.97 3.12 4.56
N TYR A 10 4.73 3.51 4.26
CA TYR A 10 4.35 4.01 2.94
C TYR A 10 5.05 5.32 2.58
N ASN A 11 5.09 6.30 3.50
CA ASN A 11 5.82 7.55 3.28
C ASN A 11 7.32 7.32 3.10
N LEU A 12 7.90 6.35 3.82
CA LEU A 12 9.30 5.95 3.62
C LEU A 12 9.51 5.37 2.22
N ALA A 13 8.60 4.52 1.73
CA ALA A 13 8.69 3.98 0.38
C ALA A 13 8.51 5.05 -0.71
N LEU A 14 7.61 6.01 -0.50
CA LEU A 14 7.46 7.18 -1.38
C LEU A 14 8.72 8.05 -1.40
N LEU A 15 9.36 8.24 -0.25
CA LEU A 15 10.61 9.00 -0.15
C LEU A 15 11.73 8.31 -0.92
N ILE A 16 11.88 6.99 -0.77
CA ILE A 16 12.84 6.18 -1.55
C ILE A 16 12.55 6.35 -3.05
N TYR A 17 11.29 6.21 -3.47
CA TYR A 17 10.89 6.38 -4.87
C TYR A 17 11.25 7.78 -5.40
N ALA A 18 10.88 8.84 -4.66
CA ALA A 18 11.17 10.21 -5.04
C ALA A 18 12.68 10.48 -5.17
N ALA A 19 13.51 9.84 -4.35
CA ALA A 19 14.96 9.95 -4.44
C ALA A 19 15.55 9.32 -5.72
N PHE A 20 14.96 8.25 -6.25
CA PHE A 20 15.41 7.59 -7.48
C PHE A 20 14.89 8.25 -8.78
N GLN A 21 13.78 9.00 -8.71
CA GLN A 21 13.11 9.61 -9.86
C GLN A 21 13.95 10.61 -10.70
N PRO A 22 14.78 11.50 -10.13
CA PRO A 22 15.54 12.49 -10.91
C PRO A 22 16.58 11.88 -11.85
N GLY A 23 17.23 10.80 -11.41
CA GLY A 23 18.27 10.13 -12.21
C GLY A 23 17.72 9.52 -13.50
N GLN A 24 16.48 9.06 -13.46
CA GLN A 24 15.79 8.49 -14.63
C GLN A 24 15.18 9.58 -15.49
N LEU A 25 14.56 10.61 -14.90
CA LEU A 25 14.03 11.74 -15.65
C LEU A 25 15.12 12.44 -16.48
N LYS A 26 16.35 12.54 -15.93
CA LYS A 26 17.51 13.07 -16.68
C LYS A 26 17.79 12.27 -17.94
N LYS A 27 17.80 10.94 -17.84
CA LYS A 27 18.07 10.05 -18.99
C LYS A 27 16.95 10.12 -20.01
N SER A 28 15.68 10.17 -19.59
CA SER A 28 14.55 10.32 -20.50
C SER A 28 14.56 11.67 -21.22
N VAL A 29 14.85 12.77 -20.52
CA VAL A 29 14.95 14.12 -21.13
C VAL A 29 16.11 14.20 -22.11
N VAL A 30 17.28 13.67 -21.76
CA VAL A 30 18.47 13.64 -22.64
C VAL A 30 18.25 12.72 -23.85
N SER A 31 17.57 11.59 -23.68
CA SER A 31 17.18 10.71 -24.80
C SER A 31 16.22 11.42 -25.76
N LEU A 32 15.30 12.24 -25.23
CA LEU A 32 14.35 13.00 -26.01
C LEU A 32 15.02 14.19 -26.74
N GLU A 33 15.97 14.86 -26.11
CA GLU A 33 16.79 15.93 -26.71
C GLU A 33 17.65 15.39 -27.87
N ASN A 34 18.15 14.16 -27.76
CA ASN A 34 18.91 13.49 -28.81
C ASN A 34 18.05 12.82 -29.90
N SER A 35 16.73 12.69 -29.70
CA SER A 35 15.81 12.12 -30.69
C SER A 35 15.40 13.17 -31.75
N LEU A 36 16.03 13.10 -32.91
CA LEU A 36 15.75 13.94 -34.08
C LEU A 36 14.47 13.46 -34.79
N ILE A 37 13.43 14.30 -34.87
CA ILE A 37 12.31 14.06 -35.80
C ILE A 37 12.66 14.64 -37.18
N MET A 38 12.69 13.77 -38.19
CA MET A 38 12.78 14.13 -39.62
C MET A 38 13.93 15.09 -39.99
N GLY A 39 15.13 14.85 -39.45
CA GLY A 39 16.39 15.43 -40.00
C GLY A 39 16.51 16.96 -40.09
N LYS A 40 15.55 17.77 -39.59
CA LYS A 40 15.63 19.24 -39.69
C LYS A 40 15.05 20.05 -38.52
N ARG A 41 14.30 19.47 -37.57
CA ARG A 41 13.85 20.22 -36.37
C ARG A 41 13.78 19.32 -35.14
N PRO A 42 14.48 19.66 -34.04
CA PRO A 42 14.26 19.01 -32.76
C PRO A 42 12.89 19.41 -32.20
N ILE A 43 12.21 18.47 -31.53
CA ILE A 43 10.86 18.67 -30.91
C ILE A 43 10.92 19.76 -29.84
N ILE A 44 12.10 19.94 -29.25
CA ILE A 44 12.44 20.90 -28.21
C ILE A 44 13.60 21.72 -28.77
N ASP A 45 13.47 23.05 -28.79
CA ASP A 45 14.56 23.94 -29.14
C ASP A 45 15.82 23.59 -28.33
N PRO A 46 16.96 23.20 -28.94
CA PRO A 46 18.22 22.90 -28.24
C PRO A 46 18.81 24.15 -27.55
N SER A 47 18.22 25.31 -27.81
CA SER A 47 18.52 26.59 -27.17
C SER A 47 17.76 26.82 -25.85
N LYS A 48 16.73 26.03 -25.53
CA LYS A 48 16.04 26.06 -24.23
C LYS A 48 16.42 24.83 -23.42
N HIS A 49 17.53 24.93 -22.70
CA HIS A 49 17.92 23.96 -21.68
C HIS A 49 16.79 23.84 -20.64
N VAL A 50 15.91 22.86 -20.81
CA VAL A 50 14.76 22.57 -19.94
C VAL A 50 15.20 21.91 -18.63
N TRP A 51 16.33 21.19 -18.64
CA TRP A 51 16.91 20.51 -17.50
C TRP A 51 17.17 21.42 -16.27
N PRO A 52 17.86 22.57 -16.38
CA PRO A 52 18.08 23.48 -15.24
C PRO A 52 16.81 24.08 -14.63
N ARG A 53 15.65 23.96 -15.29
CA ARG A 53 14.36 24.41 -14.74
C ARG A 53 13.56 23.27 -14.08
N VAL A 54 13.79 22.03 -14.49
CA VAL A 54 13.12 20.81 -13.99
C VAL A 54 13.86 20.22 -12.78
N GLU A 55 15.18 20.26 -12.78
CA GLU A 55 16.03 19.79 -11.68
C GLU A 55 15.67 20.40 -10.31
N PRO A 56 15.55 21.73 -10.14
CA PRO A 56 15.20 22.32 -8.84
C PRO A 56 13.77 21.97 -8.41
N ALA A 57 12.83 21.78 -9.34
CA ALA A 57 11.47 21.38 -9.03
C ALA A 57 11.39 19.93 -8.50
N LEU A 58 12.20 19.01 -9.05
CA LEU A 58 12.31 17.64 -8.55
C LEU A 58 12.97 17.57 -7.16
N LEU A 59 14.04 18.36 -6.95
CA LEU A 59 14.68 18.46 -5.64
C LEU A 59 13.75 19.06 -4.58
N ALA A 60 12.96 20.07 -4.94
CA ALA A 60 11.95 20.64 -4.05
C ALA A 60 10.88 19.60 -3.67
N LEU A 61 10.42 18.78 -4.63
CA LEU A 61 9.46 17.70 -4.38
C LEU A 61 10.02 16.67 -3.39
N ILE A 62 11.27 16.24 -3.56
CA ILE A 62 11.95 15.31 -2.63
C ILE A 62 12.06 15.95 -1.23
N GLY A 63 12.43 17.23 -1.16
CA GLY A 63 12.52 17.96 0.11
C GLY A 63 11.18 18.02 0.84
N ILE A 64 10.10 18.34 0.14
CA ILE A 64 8.74 18.38 0.71
C ILE A 64 8.30 16.99 1.18
N LEU A 65 8.56 15.95 0.40
CA LEU A 65 8.26 14.57 0.78
C LEU A 65 9.06 14.12 2.00
N ALA A 66 10.35 14.49 2.09
CA ALA A 66 11.20 14.18 3.23
C ALA A 66 10.69 14.86 4.51
N VAL A 67 10.37 16.15 4.44
CA VAL A 67 9.81 16.90 5.57
C VAL A 67 8.45 16.34 5.98
N GLY A 68 7.56 16.06 5.02
CA GLY A 68 6.25 15.45 5.27
C GLY A 68 6.38 14.07 5.93
N THR A 69 7.34 13.26 5.48
CA THR A 69 7.63 11.94 6.05
C THR A 69 8.17 12.06 7.48
N GLY A 70 9.09 12.98 7.72
CA GLY A 70 9.61 13.26 9.06
C GLY A 70 8.52 13.72 10.03
N MET A 71 7.63 14.63 9.59
CA MET A 71 6.54 15.14 10.41
C MET A 71 5.52 14.05 10.75
N ILE A 72 5.12 13.24 9.78
CA ILE A 72 4.20 12.12 10.00
C ILE A 72 4.85 11.06 10.91
N SER A 73 6.15 10.79 10.76
CA SER A 73 6.88 9.85 11.60
C SER A 73 7.01 10.36 13.05
N PHE A 74 7.22 11.66 13.23
CA PHE A 74 7.24 12.30 14.55
C PHE A 74 5.88 12.23 15.24
N ILE A 75 4.80 12.56 14.50
CA ILE A 75 3.43 12.44 15.01
C ILE A 75 3.11 10.98 15.35
N ALA A 76 3.50 10.03 14.50
CA ALA A 76 3.32 8.60 14.74
C ALA A 76 4.08 8.11 15.98
N TYR A 77 5.30 8.60 16.23
CA TYR A 77 6.07 8.28 17.43
C TYR A 77 5.37 8.75 18.71
N LYS A 78 4.90 9.99 18.72
CA LYS A 78 4.18 10.57 19.86
C LYS A 78 2.84 9.86 20.10
N LEU A 79 2.16 9.48 19.02
CA LEU A 79 0.91 8.74 19.08
C LEU A 79 1.13 7.28 19.52
N HIS A 80 2.25 6.66 19.14
CA HIS A 80 2.59 5.30 19.54
C HIS A 80 2.76 5.18 21.06
N THR A 81 3.44 6.16 21.67
CA THR A 81 3.68 6.19 23.12
C THR A 81 2.38 6.35 23.92
N GLU A 82 1.51 7.29 23.53
CA GLU A 82 0.22 7.54 24.19
C GLU A 82 -0.73 6.33 24.10
N PHE A 83 -0.86 5.74 22.91
CA PHE A 83 -1.73 4.58 22.72
C PHE A 83 -1.12 3.28 23.28
N ALA A 84 0.20 3.12 23.35
CA ALA A 84 0.81 1.96 24.00
C ALA A 84 0.50 1.94 25.50
N TRP A 85 0.52 3.10 26.16
CA TRP A 85 0.11 3.26 27.55
C TRP A 85 -1.39 2.99 27.75
N LEU A 86 -2.24 3.52 26.87
CA LEU A 86 -3.69 3.28 26.90
C LEU A 86 -4.06 1.80 26.62
N VAL A 87 -3.39 1.16 25.66
CA VAL A 87 -3.57 -0.27 25.36
C VAL A 87 -3.12 -1.14 26.53
N TYR A 88 -2.03 -0.79 27.20
CA TYR A 88 -1.55 -1.52 28.38
C TYR A 88 -2.57 -1.51 29.52
N SER A 89 -3.21 -0.36 29.79
CA SER A 89 -4.21 -0.20 30.85
C SER A 89 -5.50 -1.01 30.61
N ILE A 90 -5.89 -1.21 29.35
CA ILE A 90 -7.16 -1.86 28.98
C ILE A 90 -7.00 -3.39 28.74
N VAL A 91 -5.76 -3.91 28.70
CA VAL A 91 -5.42 -5.30 28.27
C VAL A 91 -5.17 -6.25 29.44
N HIS A 92 -6.20 -6.51 30.24
CA HIS A 92 -6.17 -7.69 31.14
C HIS A 92 -7.20 -8.78 30.80
N ALA A 93 -8.04 -8.63 29.76
CA ALA A 93 -9.18 -9.54 29.59
C ALA A 93 -9.09 -10.65 28.52
N ASP A 94 -8.38 -10.53 27.37
CA ASP A 94 -8.16 -11.68 26.46
C ASP A 94 -7.11 -11.45 25.35
N ILE A 95 -5.89 -11.95 25.55
CA ILE A 95 -4.76 -11.79 24.62
C ILE A 95 -4.95 -12.63 23.34
N LYS A 96 -5.64 -13.77 23.43
CA LYS A 96 -5.80 -14.72 22.31
C LYS A 96 -6.78 -14.21 21.26
N MET A 97 -7.81 -13.47 21.67
CA MET A 97 -8.76 -12.86 20.75
C MET A 97 -8.18 -11.61 20.05
N LYS A 98 -7.42 -10.77 20.79
CA LYS A 98 -6.74 -9.60 20.22
C LYS A 98 -5.77 -9.97 19.09
N ARG A 99 -5.00 -11.05 19.25
CA ARG A 99 -4.03 -11.49 18.22
C ARG A 99 -4.70 -11.77 16.87
N LYS A 100 -5.90 -12.33 16.86
CA LYS A 100 -6.63 -12.65 15.62
C LYS A 100 -7.14 -11.39 14.90
N VAL A 101 -7.73 -10.45 15.66
CA VAL A 101 -8.19 -9.16 15.11
C VAL A 101 -6.99 -8.35 14.61
N PHE A 102 -5.86 -8.41 15.32
CA PHE A 102 -4.62 -7.75 14.91
C PHE A 102 -4.07 -8.29 13.59
N THR A 103 -4.01 -9.63 13.42
CA THR A 103 -3.60 -10.24 12.14
C THR A 103 -4.51 -9.82 10.99
N LEU A 104 -5.83 -9.78 11.22
CA LEU A 104 -6.80 -9.33 10.21
C LEU A 104 -6.60 -7.86 9.83
N GLN A 105 -6.34 -6.97 10.80
CA GLN A 105 -6.09 -5.56 10.54
C GLN A 105 -4.76 -5.33 9.80
N ILE A 106 -3.71 -6.09 10.13
CA ILE A 106 -2.44 -6.08 9.38
C ILE A 106 -2.68 -6.51 7.94
N TYR A 107 -3.39 -7.63 7.75
CA TYR A 107 -3.70 -8.13 6.42
C TYR A 107 -4.42 -7.07 5.58
N VAL A 108 -5.52 -6.48 6.10
CA VAL A 108 -6.26 -5.43 5.38
C VAL A 108 -5.39 -4.20 5.10
N ALA A 109 -4.46 -3.84 5.98
CA ALA A 109 -3.52 -2.75 5.73
C ALA A 109 -2.54 -3.11 4.60
N LEU A 110 -1.94 -4.30 4.63
CA LEU A 110 -1.03 -4.79 3.59
C LEU A 110 -1.70 -4.87 2.22
N VAL A 111 -2.95 -5.37 2.14
CA VAL A 111 -3.72 -5.39 0.88
C VAL A 111 -3.89 -3.99 0.28
N LYS A 112 -4.16 -2.97 1.12
CA LYS A 112 -4.25 -1.58 0.65
C LYS A 112 -2.91 -1.09 0.11
N PHE A 113 -1.81 -1.40 0.80
CA PHE A 113 -0.47 -1.00 0.35
C PHE A 113 -0.08 -1.70 -0.95
N ASP A 114 -0.28 -3.00 -1.05
CA ASP A 114 -0.03 -3.78 -2.26
C ASP A 114 -0.76 -3.19 -3.47
N PHE A 115 -2.02 -2.76 -3.29
CA PHE A 115 -2.76 -2.08 -4.35
C PHE A 115 -2.04 -0.81 -4.83
N PHE A 116 -1.57 0.05 -3.93
CA PHE A 116 -0.83 1.27 -4.30
C PHE A 116 0.51 0.96 -4.96
N PHE A 117 1.27 -0.01 -4.45
CA PHE A 117 2.54 -0.43 -5.06
C PHE A 117 2.34 -1.03 -6.45
N LEU A 118 1.34 -1.89 -6.62
CA LEU A 118 0.98 -2.48 -7.90
C LEU A 118 0.58 -1.39 -8.90
N LEU A 119 -0.26 -0.43 -8.48
CA LEU A 119 -0.66 0.70 -9.31
C LEU A 119 0.55 1.57 -9.70
N GLY A 120 1.42 1.88 -8.74
CA GLY A 120 2.67 2.61 -9.00
C GLY A 120 3.56 1.90 -10.02
N PHE A 121 3.69 0.57 -9.94
CA PHE A 121 4.47 -0.22 -10.89
C PHE A 121 3.88 -0.14 -12.29
N LEU A 122 2.57 -0.32 -12.41
CA LEU A 122 1.89 -0.27 -13.70
C LEU A 122 1.97 1.11 -14.34
N VAL A 123 1.78 2.18 -13.56
CA VAL A 123 1.94 3.56 -14.05
C VAL A 123 3.38 3.81 -14.48
N GLN A 124 4.38 3.44 -13.67
CA GLN A 124 5.79 3.61 -14.01
C GLN A 124 6.17 2.85 -15.29
N LYS A 125 5.66 1.62 -15.44
CA LYS A 125 5.82 0.80 -16.65
C LYS A 125 5.19 1.48 -17.87
N ILE A 126 3.95 1.97 -17.76
CA ILE A 126 3.28 2.68 -18.86
C ILE A 126 4.05 3.95 -19.26
N VAL A 127 4.48 4.74 -18.28
CA VAL A 127 5.25 5.97 -18.53
C VAL A 127 6.60 5.65 -19.19
N SER A 128 7.29 4.60 -18.73
CA SER A 128 8.60 4.23 -19.24
C SER A 128 8.58 3.54 -20.61
N THR A 129 7.49 2.84 -20.96
CA THR A 129 7.42 2.02 -22.18
C THR A 129 6.32 2.46 -23.16
N GLY A 130 5.56 3.52 -22.84
CA GLY A 130 4.37 3.93 -23.60
C GLY A 130 4.60 4.27 -25.08
N TYR A 131 5.84 4.50 -25.51
CA TYR A 131 6.21 4.78 -26.91
C TYR A 131 6.66 3.54 -27.71
N ILE A 132 6.95 2.41 -27.05
CA ILE A 132 7.38 1.13 -27.66
C ILE A 132 6.32 0.03 -27.47
N MET A 133 5.33 0.24 -26.60
CA MET A 133 4.31 -0.77 -26.31
C MET A 133 3.42 -1.08 -27.51
N THR A 134 3.19 -2.36 -27.74
CA THR A 134 2.09 -2.83 -28.58
C THR A 134 0.75 -2.47 -27.91
N ASP A 135 -0.28 -2.13 -28.68
CA ASP A 135 -1.62 -1.77 -28.18
C ASP A 135 -2.18 -2.81 -27.17
N VAL A 136 -1.81 -4.08 -27.36
CA VAL A 136 -2.18 -5.21 -26.49
C VAL A 136 -1.55 -5.11 -25.09
N GLU A 137 -0.27 -4.73 -24.97
CA GLU A 137 0.42 -4.65 -23.67
C GLU A 137 -0.10 -3.48 -22.82
N PHE A 138 -0.47 -2.38 -23.48
CA PHE A 138 -1.10 -1.22 -22.86
C PHE A 138 -2.51 -1.57 -22.34
N GLY A 139 -3.34 -2.17 -23.19
CA GLY A 139 -4.67 -2.65 -22.80
C GLY A 139 -4.63 -3.68 -21.67
N LEU A 140 -3.67 -4.60 -21.70
CA LEU A 140 -3.45 -5.57 -20.62
C LEU A 140 -3.08 -4.88 -19.30
N SER A 141 -2.20 -3.88 -19.32
CA SER A 141 -1.80 -3.16 -18.12
C SER A 141 -2.97 -2.42 -17.48
N ILE A 142 -3.84 -1.79 -18.29
CA ILE A 142 -5.08 -1.16 -17.81
C ILE A 142 -6.04 -2.19 -17.20
N ALA A 143 -6.24 -3.33 -17.88
CA ALA A 143 -7.10 -4.40 -17.37
C ALA A 143 -6.61 -4.92 -16.01
N VAL A 144 -5.29 -5.08 -15.84
CA VAL A 144 -4.69 -5.50 -14.56
C VAL A 144 -4.96 -4.48 -13.45
N ILE A 145 -4.98 -3.17 -13.73
CA ILE A 145 -5.37 -2.15 -12.73
C ILE A 145 -6.79 -2.41 -12.22
N PHE A 146 -7.76 -2.58 -13.14
CA PHE A 146 -9.16 -2.83 -12.76
C PHE A 146 -9.32 -4.14 -11.98
N ILE A 147 -8.65 -5.20 -12.43
CA ILE A 147 -8.65 -6.49 -11.72
C ILE A 147 -8.03 -6.33 -10.33
N ALA A 148 -6.93 -5.58 -10.18
CA ALA A 148 -6.30 -5.34 -8.90
C ALA A 148 -7.22 -4.61 -7.91
N VAL A 149 -8.00 -3.63 -8.38
CA VAL A 149 -9.03 -2.96 -7.55
C VAL A 149 -10.05 -3.99 -7.06
N LEU A 150 -10.58 -4.82 -7.96
CA LEU A 150 -11.58 -5.83 -7.61
C LEU A 150 -11.03 -6.86 -6.62
N VAL A 151 -9.82 -7.36 -6.87
CA VAL A 151 -9.14 -8.31 -5.96
C VAL A 151 -8.93 -7.68 -4.59
N ALA A 152 -8.50 -6.41 -4.50
CA ALA A 152 -8.31 -5.73 -3.22
C ALA A 152 -9.62 -5.59 -2.43
N LEU A 153 -10.72 -5.22 -3.10
CA LEU A 153 -12.04 -5.11 -2.46
C LEU A 153 -12.54 -6.49 -1.97
N LEU A 154 -12.47 -7.50 -2.83
CA LEU A 154 -12.87 -8.87 -2.49
C LEU A 154 -12.01 -9.46 -1.37
N ALA A 155 -10.70 -9.18 -1.36
CA ALA A 155 -9.80 -9.59 -0.29
C ALA A 155 -10.25 -9.08 1.08
N ILE A 156 -10.67 -7.81 1.16
CA ILE A 156 -11.16 -7.20 2.41
C ILE A 156 -12.50 -7.83 2.81
N VAL A 157 -13.43 -7.99 1.86
CA VAL A 157 -14.75 -8.57 2.12
C VAL A 157 -14.65 -10.03 2.57
N PHE A 158 -13.87 -10.86 1.88
CA PHE A 158 -13.71 -12.27 2.23
C PHE A 158 -12.96 -12.47 3.54
N ALA A 159 -11.97 -11.63 3.84
CA ALA A 159 -11.29 -11.67 5.12
C ALA A 159 -12.22 -11.26 6.28
N ARG A 160 -13.14 -10.29 6.06
CA ARG A 160 -14.17 -9.92 7.04
C ARG A 160 -15.25 -10.99 7.24
N ASN A 161 -15.65 -11.64 6.15
CA ASN A 161 -16.68 -12.69 6.19
C ASN A 161 -16.15 -14.06 6.63
N GLU A 162 -14.87 -14.17 6.98
CA GLU A 162 -14.16 -15.43 7.29
C GLU A 162 -14.36 -16.50 6.19
N ASN A 163 -14.53 -16.07 4.93
CA ASN A 163 -14.76 -16.99 3.83
C ASN A 163 -13.44 -17.65 3.43
N LYS A 164 -13.23 -18.89 3.89
CA LYS A 164 -12.02 -19.69 3.60
C LYS A 164 -11.81 -19.88 2.10
N ALA A 165 -12.86 -20.26 1.37
CA ALA A 165 -12.78 -20.48 -0.07
C ALA A 165 -12.40 -19.19 -0.81
N GLY A 166 -13.07 -18.08 -0.50
CA GLY A 166 -12.77 -16.78 -1.10
C GLY A 166 -11.35 -16.29 -0.79
N THR A 167 -10.87 -16.48 0.44
CA THR A 167 -9.50 -16.08 0.81
C THR A 167 -8.44 -16.93 0.11
N ILE A 168 -8.68 -18.23 -0.11
CA ILE A 168 -7.80 -19.08 -0.92
C ILE A 168 -7.75 -18.59 -2.38
N THR A 169 -8.89 -18.21 -2.96
CA THR A 169 -8.94 -17.63 -4.32
C THR A 169 -8.12 -16.35 -4.41
N ILE A 170 -8.17 -15.49 -3.37
CA ILE A 170 -7.38 -14.26 -3.31
C ILE A 170 -5.88 -14.56 -3.19
N VAL A 171 -5.48 -15.55 -2.39
CA VAL A 171 -4.08 -15.98 -2.30
C VAL A 171 -3.59 -16.47 -3.68
N ALA A 172 -4.40 -17.24 -4.40
CA ALA A 172 -4.08 -17.65 -5.77
C ALA A 172 -3.93 -16.45 -6.73
N ALA A 173 -4.80 -15.44 -6.60
CA ALA A 173 -4.68 -14.20 -7.36
C ALA A 173 -3.38 -13.43 -7.05
N TYR A 174 -2.91 -13.45 -5.80
CA TYR A 174 -1.61 -12.86 -5.45
C TYR A 174 -0.44 -13.59 -6.09
N PHE A 175 -0.45 -14.92 -6.11
CA PHE A 175 0.56 -15.69 -6.84
C PHE A 175 0.56 -15.38 -8.34
N MET A 176 -0.64 -15.26 -8.94
CA MET A 176 -0.79 -14.86 -10.34
C MET A 176 -0.22 -13.45 -10.58
N ASN A 177 -0.45 -12.52 -9.67
CA ASN A 177 0.09 -11.17 -9.77
C ASN A 177 1.62 -11.13 -9.64
N VAL A 178 2.21 -11.91 -8.73
CA VAL A 178 3.67 -12.07 -8.67
C VAL A 178 4.22 -12.61 -9.98
N GLY A 179 3.56 -13.62 -10.57
CA GLY A 179 3.91 -14.13 -11.90
C GLY A 179 3.85 -13.07 -12.99
N TYR A 180 2.80 -12.23 -13.00
CA TYR A 180 2.68 -11.12 -13.93
C TYR A 180 3.79 -10.06 -13.76
N LEU A 181 4.17 -9.74 -12.52
CA LEU A 181 5.27 -8.81 -12.24
C LEU A 181 6.60 -9.34 -12.77
N VAL A 182 6.89 -10.63 -12.53
CA VAL A 182 8.11 -11.28 -13.06
C VAL A 182 8.11 -11.30 -14.59
N TYR A 183 6.98 -11.66 -15.22
CA TYR A 183 6.85 -11.62 -16.67
C TYR A 183 7.08 -10.21 -17.24
N SER A 184 6.48 -9.18 -16.62
CA SER A 184 6.69 -7.79 -17.04
C SER A 184 8.16 -7.37 -16.93
N LEU A 185 8.88 -7.82 -15.90
CA LEU A 185 10.31 -7.54 -15.76
C LEU A 185 11.15 -8.15 -16.88
N ILE A 186 10.93 -9.43 -17.19
CA ILE A 186 11.67 -10.13 -18.26
C ILE A 186 11.45 -9.42 -19.61
N ARG A 187 10.21 -9.01 -19.89
CA ARG A 187 9.87 -8.28 -21.11
C ARG A 187 10.54 -6.91 -21.20
N LEU A 188 10.69 -6.22 -20.06
CA LEU A 188 11.33 -4.91 -19.96
C LEU A 188 12.87 -4.97 -19.93
N SER A 189 13.48 -6.15 -19.78
CA SER A 189 14.94 -6.34 -19.62
C SER A 189 15.79 -5.88 -20.81
N GLY A 190 15.18 -5.41 -21.92
CA GLY A 190 15.85 -4.85 -23.08
C GLY A 190 15.74 -3.32 -23.23
N ILE A 191 15.12 -2.62 -22.29
CA ILE A 191 14.83 -1.18 -22.39
C ILE A 191 15.70 -0.42 -21.36
N GLY A 192 16.27 0.72 -21.76
CA GLY A 192 17.28 1.47 -21.00
C GLY A 192 16.91 1.92 -19.58
N ASP A 193 15.64 1.79 -19.19
CA ASP A 193 15.10 2.17 -17.88
C ASP A 193 14.77 0.98 -16.95
N PHE A 194 15.28 -0.21 -17.29
CA PHE A 194 15.04 -1.46 -16.56
C PHE A 194 15.40 -1.39 -15.07
N LEU A 195 16.47 -0.69 -14.68
CA LEU A 195 16.97 -0.70 -13.30
C LEU A 195 15.94 -0.15 -12.29
N MET A 196 15.30 1.00 -12.59
CA MET A 196 14.33 1.60 -11.68
C MET A 196 13.05 0.75 -11.59
N LEU A 197 12.62 0.21 -12.73
CA LEU A 197 11.45 -0.66 -12.81
C LEU A 197 11.69 -1.99 -12.07
N ALA A 198 12.91 -2.54 -12.15
CA ALA A 198 13.33 -3.74 -11.44
C ALA A 198 13.38 -3.54 -9.92
N VAL A 199 13.96 -2.43 -9.44
CA VAL A 199 13.98 -2.10 -8.02
C VAL A 199 12.56 -1.91 -7.48
N PHE A 200 11.73 -1.19 -8.22
CA PHE A 200 10.34 -0.94 -7.82
C PHE A 200 9.53 -2.24 -7.79
N ALA A 201 9.64 -3.07 -8.82
CA ALA A 201 9.00 -4.38 -8.84
C ALA A 201 9.51 -5.29 -7.72
N GLY A 202 10.80 -5.25 -7.39
CA GLY A 202 11.38 -5.99 -6.26
C GLY A 202 10.74 -5.62 -4.92
N ILE A 203 10.52 -4.32 -4.67
CA ILE A 203 9.83 -3.83 -3.47
C ILE A 203 8.37 -4.32 -3.46
N THR A 204 7.67 -4.22 -4.58
CA THR A 204 6.28 -4.71 -4.72
C THR A 204 6.20 -6.21 -4.46
N ILE A 205 7.11 -7.01 -5.01
CA ILE A 205 7.16 -8.46 -4.79
C ILE A 205 7.42 -8.78 -3.32
N ALA A 206 8.37 -8.08 -2.67
CA ALA A 206 8.67 -8.29 -1.26
C ALA A 206 7.46 -8.00 -0.36
N MET A 207 6.76 -6.88 -0.59
CA MET A 207 5.51 -6.55 0.12
C MET A 207 4.42 -7.61 -0.12
N MET A 208 4.29 -8.08 -1.37
CA MET A 208 3.29 -9.07 -1.73
C MET A 208 3.53 -10.43 -1.06
N ILE A 209 4.80 -10.83 -0.89
CA ILE A 209 5.17 -12.03 -0.10
C ILE A 209 4.72 -11.85 1.36
N CYS A 210 4.96 -10.68 1.97
CA CYS A 210 4.46 -10.39 3.31
C CYS A 210 2.93 -10.48 3.40
N THR A 211 2.22 -10.01 2.38
CA THR A 211 0.75 -10.13 2.27
C THR A 211 0.30 -11.58 2.18
N ILE A 212 0.97 -12.42 1.39
CA ILE A 212 0.65 -13.85 1.29
C ILE A 212 0.85 -14.54 2.65
N VAL A 213 1.94 -14.28 3.36
CA VAL A 213 2.18 -14.84 4.70
C VAL A 213 1.07 -14.44 5.67
N THR A 214 0.70 -13.17 5.70
CA THR A 214 -0.38 -12.68 6.60
C THR A 214 -1.76 -13.19 6.20
N ALA A 215 -2.02 -13.43 4.91
CA ALA A 215 -3.23 -14.08 4.41
C ALA A 215 -3.34 -15.53 4.87
N VAL A 216 -2.24 -16.29 4.77
CA VAL A 216 -2.18 -17.70 5.24
C VAL A 216 -2.35 -17.76 6.75
N LEU A 217 -1.75 -16.83 7.49
CA LEU A 217 -2.00 -16.70 8.93
C LEU A 217 -3.48 -16.43 9.20
N CYS A 218 -4.15 -15.55 8.45
CA CYS A 218 -5.60 -15.35 8.61
C CYS A 218 -6.39 -16.65 8.39
N LEU A 219 -6.07 -17.41 7.33
CA LEU A 219 -6.73 -18.68 7.01
C LEU A 219 -6.64 -19.73 8.13
N VAL A 220 -5.47 -19.89 8.74
CA VAL A 220 -5.24 -20.85 9.84
C VAL A 220 -6.05 -20.48 11.10
N HIS A 221 -6.37 -19.20 11.27
CA HIS A 221 -7.11 -18.70 12.43
C HIS A 221 -8.64 -18.62 12.22
N PHE A 222 -9.15 -18.80 11.00
CA PHE A 222 -10.58 -18.83 10.68
C PHE A 222 -11.29 -20.08 11.26
N ASN A 223 -12.54 -19.94 11.72
CA ASN A 223 -13.38 -20.88 12.53
C ASN A 223 -13.27 -20.75 14.06
N LYS A 224 -12.63 -19.72 14.61
CA LYS A 224 -12.59 -19.52 16.08
C LYS A 224 -13.40 -18.31 16.58
N GLY A 225 -14.50 -17.96 15.89
CA GLY A 225 -15.51 -16.99 16.35
C GLY A 225 -15.19 -15.50 16.17
N LEU A 226 -14.53 -15.10 15.08
CA LEU A 226 -14.04 -13.72 14.89
C LEU A 226 -15.13 -12.73 14.46
N LYS A 227 -16.22 -13.21 13.85
CA LYS A 227 -17.32 -12.40 13.27
C LYS A 227 -18.00 -11.46 14.29
N VAL A 228 -18.23 -11.92 15.53
CA VAL A 228 -18.91 -11.13 16.57
C VAL A 228 -18.02 -10.00 17.11
N TYR A 229 -16.69 -10.18 17.09
CA TYR A 229 -15.75 -9.23 17.68
C TYR A 229 -15.19 -8.21 16.68
N ALA A 230 -15.02 -8.57 15.41
CA ALA A 230 -14.62 -7.63 14.36
C ALA A 230 -15.71 -6.56 14.12
N HIS A 231 -16.98 -6.98 14.10
CA HIS A 231 -18.11 -6.08 13.92
C HIS A 231 -18.34 -5.17 15.14
N SER A 232 -18.15 -5.68 16.36
CA SER A 232 -18.24 -4.85 17.57
C SER A 232 -17.08 -3.87 17.73
N GLN A 233 -15.85 -4.21 17.29
CA GLN A 233 -14.73 -3.26 17.23
C GLN A 233 -14.99 -2.13 16.22
N GLU A 234 -15.59 -2.43 15.07
CA GLU A 234 -15.94 -1.43 14.06
C GLU A 234 -17.08 -0.52 14.55
N LEU A 235 -18.12 -1.08 15.20
CA LEU A 235 -19.15 -0.30 15.88
C LEU A 235 -18.58 0.59 16.99
N LEU A 236 -17.62 0.09 17.78
CA LEU A 236 -16.93 0.87 18.81
C LEU A 236 -16.03 1.95 18.21
N ALA A 237 -15.38 1.71 17.08
CA ALA A 237 -14.58 2.71 16.37
C ALA A 237 -15.45 3.80 15.73
N ILE A 238 -16.60 3.43 15.15
CA ILE A 238 -17.61 4.36 14.63
C ILE A 238 -18.20 5.19 15.78
N LYS A 239 -18.44 4.57 16.94
CA LYS A 239 -18.96 5.25 18.13
C LYS A 239 -17.91 6.17 18.77
N ALA A 240 -16.65 5.75 18.87
CA ALA A 240 -15.55 6.59 19.34
C ALA A 240 -15.23 7.76 18.40
N GLY A 241 -15.39 7.58 17.08
CA GLY A 241 -15.31 8.66 16.10
C GLY A 241 -16.51 9.63 16.12
N LYS A 242 -17.63 9.19 16.70
CA LYS A 242 -18.83 10.03 16.93
C LYS A 242 -18.80 10.70 18.32
N ASP A 243 -18.15 10.08 19.29
CA ASP A 243 -17.96 10.55 20.67
C ASP A 243 -16.67 11.39 20.86
N THR A 244 -16.07 11.90 19.77
CA THR A 244 -14.97 12.88 19.87
C THR A 244 -15.46 14.24 20.42
N ASP A 245 -16.76 14.39 20.67
CA ASP A 245 -17.39 15.50 21.41
C ASP A 245 -17.48 15.29 22.93
N LEU A 246 -17.18 14.08 23.45
CA LEU A 246 -17.38 13.73 24.87
C LEU A 246 -16.07 13.39 25.57
N ARG A 247 -15.15 14.35 25.54
CA ARG A 247 -13.86 14.32 26.25
C ARG A 247 -13.97 14.32 27.78
N ASN A 248 -15.11 13.93 28.38
CA ASN A 248 -15.32 14.09 29.83
C ASN A 248 -16.17 13.04 30.56
N THR A 249 -16.26 11.79 30.09
CA THR A 249 -16.84 10.72 30.94
C THR A 249 -15.97 9.47 30.93
N ALA A 250 -15.15 9.35 31.97
CA ALA A 250 -14.53 8.11 32.37
C ALA A 250 -15.63 7.12 32.81
N HIS A 251 -16.08 6.26 31.90
CA HIS A 251 -16.86 5.08 32.26
C HIS A 251 -16.09 3.79 31.93
N PRO A 252 -15.95 2.85 32.88
CA PRO A 252 -15.20 1.62 32.67
C PRO A 252 -15.89 0.71 31.65
N ILE A 253 -15.09 0.22 30.70
CA ILE A 253 -15.45 -0.56 29.50
C ILE A 253 -16.04 -1.96 29.82
N SER A 254 -16.25 -2.29 31.10
CA SER A 254 -16.78 -3.59 31.55
C SER A 254 -18.25 -3.84 31.18
N GLN A 255 -19.00 -2.82 30.72
CA GLN A 255 -20.44 -2.95 30.41
C GLN A 255 -20.77 -3.28 28.94
N LEU A 256 -19.79 -3.38 28.06
CA LEU A 256 -20.01 -3.58 26.60
C LEU A 256 -19.83 -5.02 26.11
N LEU A 257 -19.51 -5.97 26.98
CA LEU A 257 -19.56 -7.39 26.66
C LEU A 257 -20.96 -7.94 26.98
N PRO A 258 -21.55 -8.79 26.13
CA PRO A 258 -22.82 -9.43 26.45
C PRO A 258 -22.64 -10.26 27.72
N ARG A 259 -23.27 -9.81 28.81
CA ARG A 259 -23.34 -10.52 30.08
C ARG A 259 -23.94 -11.89 29.77
N ARG A 260 -23.16 -12.97 29.92
CA ARG A 260 -23.72 -14.33 29.99
C ARG A 260 -24.80 -14.27 31.08
N MET A 261 -26.07 -14.36 30.69
CA MET A 261 -27.13 -14.68 31.64
C MET A 261 -26.88 -16.13 32.05
N THR A 262 -26.24 -16.32 33.20
CA THR A 262 -26.38 -17.56 33.96
C THR A 262 -27.80 -17.53 34.51
N LEU A 263 -28.67 -18.34 33.92
CA LEU A 263 -29.94 -18.73 34.53
C LEU A 263 -29.59 -19.76 35.60
N ASP A 264 -29.67 -19.34 36.86
CA ASP A 264 -30.10 -20.23 37.95
C ASP A 264 -31.63 -20.28 37.95
#